data_AF-A0AAJ2G6S2-F1
#
_entry.id   AF-A0AAJ2G6S2-F1
#
_cell.length_a   1.000
_cell.length_b   1.000
_cell.length_c   1.000
_cell.angle_alpha   90.00
_cell.angle_beta   90.00
_cell.angle_gamma   90.00
#
_symmetry.space_group_name_H-M   'P 1'
#
loop_
_entity.id
_entity.type
_entity.pdbx_description
1 polymer ?
#
loop_
_entity_poly.entity_id
_entity_poly.type
_entity_poly.pdbx_seq_one_letter_code
_entity_poly.pdbx_strand_id
1 'polypeptide(L)'
;MKLKIGDALLYWLISKLISMEREEIQFVQARYHQLNLTVEQAEKVLRYENMKESYSRTDMFSAWEEWDFEYSVFQELLNEHQMVQYQQRIGEMKEMHIVSLIEQDNSHKIWLEQTREKIDYLKMTLVPSIVFDQSHMVLSLIVDRSKIDYLRANYRTFLHEQRKKILVDHFRFNKTYAPIQLKSRLLGHYASCLIPDYLAFENWMDEPTRAVAAFAKAKLPRRSSEVCEFYQERLRELKLFSDQIFKKYYRHIEGWSVWVADPLPEEEESTNWLMSMLLLDVNAYGFDPID
;
A
#
# COMPACT_ATOMS: atom_id res chain seq x y z
N MET A 1 -9.34 -12.02 -64.81
CA MET A 1 -9.98 -12.68 -63.65
C MET A 1 -9.06 -12.52 -62.44
N LYS A 2 -9.07 -11.35 -61.79
CA LYS A 2 -8.26 -11.04 -60.59
C LYS A 2 -9.22 -10.92 -59.40
N LEU A 3 -9.63 -12.06 -58.86
CA LEU A 3 -10.40 -12.10 -57.63
C LEU A 3 -9.41 -12.17 -56.44
N LYS A 4 -9.45 -11.13 -55.61
CA LYS A 4 -9.76 -11.27 -54.18
C LYS A 4 -8.77 -12.00 -53.27
N ILE A 5 -7.46 -11.69 -53.35
CA ILE A 5 -6.54 -12.05 -52.25
C ILE A 5 -6.85 -11.21 -50.99
N GLY A 6 -7.29 -9.96 -51.16
CA GLY A 6 -7.74 -9.10 -50.06
C GLY A 6 -9.00 -9.60 -49.36
N ASP A 7 -10.04 -9.99 -50.12
CA ASP A 7 -11.29 -10.47 -49.51
C ASP A 7 -11.11 -11.81 -48.78
N ALA A 8 -10.20 -12.69 -49.22
CA ALA A 8 -9.94 -13.97 -48.57
C ALA A 8 -9.24 -13.81 -47.20
N LEU A 9 -8.28 -12.88 -47.11
CA LEU A 9 -7.61 -12.51 -45.84
C LEU A 9 -8.58 -11.83 -44.88
N LEU A 10 -9.43 -10.93 -45.38
CA LEU A 10 -10.47 -10.28 -44.59
C LEU A 10 -11.50 -11.30 -44.07
N TYR A 11 -11.94 -12.24 -44.92
CA TYR A 11 -12.88 -13.30 -44.52
C TYR A 11 -12.28 -14.27 -43.49
N TRP A 12 -10.99 -14.61 -43.65
CA TRP A 12 -10.28 -15.44 -42.66
C TRP A 12 -10.11 -14.73 -41.32
N LEU A 13 -9.77 -13.43 -41.31
CA LEU A 13 -9.68 -12.62 -40.10
C LEU A 13 -11.03 -12.46 -39.41
N ILE A 14 -12.10 -12.17 -40.16
CA ILE A 14 -13.47 -12.08 -39.64
C ILE A 14 -13.94 -13.42 -39.09
N SER A 15 -13.70 -14.52 -39.80
CA SER A 15 -14.05 -15.87 -39.33
C SER A 15 -13.28 -16.26 -38.07
N LYS A 16 -12.02 -15.83 -37.94
CA LYS A 16 -11.20 -16.09 -36.76
C LYS A 16 -11.65 -15.25 -35.56
N LEU A 17 -11.98 -13.98 -35.77
CA LEU A 17 -12.59 -13.11 -34.76
C LEU A 17 -13.92 -13.66 -34.24
N ILE A 18 -14.81 -14.08 -35.15
CA ILE A 18 -16.11 -14.69 -34.80
C ILE A 18 -15.91 -16.03 -34.04
N SER A 19 -14.88 -16.81 -34.40
CA SER A 19 -14.55 -18.06 -33.69
C SER A 19 -14.06 -17.79 -32.26
N MET A 20 -13.22 -16.77 -32.08
CA MET A 20 -12.71 -16.38 -30.76
C MET A 20 -13.82 -15.85 -29.86
N GLU A 21 -14.70 -14.97 -30.36
CA GLU A 21 -15.85 -14.48 -29.60
C GLU A 21 -16.80 -15.61 -29.16
N ARG A 22 -17.00 -16.64 -30.02
CA ARG A 22 -17.81 -17.82 -29.65
C ARG A 22 -17.18 -18.66 -28.56
N GLU A 23 -15.86 -18.84 -28.59
CA GLU A 23 -15.12 -19.58 -27.55
C GLU A 23 -15.21 -18.84 -26.21
N GLU A 24 -15.03 -17.52 -26.20
CA GLU A 24 -15.15 -16.68 -25.01
C GLU A 24 -16.55 -16.74 -24.39
N ILE A 25 -17.61 -16.68 -25.21
CA ILE A 25 -19.00 -16.85 -24.74
C ILE A 25 -19.20 -18.24 -24.10
N GLN A 26 -18.64 -19.30 -24.68
CA GLN A 26 -18.73 -20.65 -24.10
C GLN A 26 -17.97 -20.74 -22.76
N PHE A 27 -16.82 -20.07 -22.63
CA PHE A 27 -16.10 -19.98 -21.36
C PHE A 27 -16.93 -19.28 -20.29
N VAL A 28 -17.63 -18.20 -20.64
CA VAL A 28 -18.56 -17.52 -19.73
C VAL A 28 -19.68 -18.48 -19.32
N GLN A 29 -20.34 -19.16 -20.26
CA GLN A 29 -21.39 -20.13 -19.94
C GLN A 29 -20.89 -21.26 -19.03
N ALA A 30 -19.65 -21.74 -19.22
CA ALA A 30 -19.05 -22.75 -18.35
C ALA A 30 -18.75 -22.21 -16.94
N ARG A 31 -18.24 -20.98 -16.83
CA ARG A 31 -17.94 -20.31 -15.55
C ARG A 31 -19.19 -20.06 -14.72
N TYR A 32 -20.31 -19.74 -15.37
CA TYR A 32 -21.61 -19.51 -14.74
C TYR A 32 -22.61 -20.65 -15.04
N HIS A 33 -22.12 -21.89 -15.18
CA HIS A 33 -22.94 -23.05 -15.60
C HIS A 33 -24.19 -23.24 -14.74
N GLN A 34 -24.12 -22.95 -13.43
CA GLN A 34 -25.26 -23.05 -12.51
C GLN A 34 -26.43 -22.11 -12.87
N LEU A 35 -26.17 -21.03 -13.61
CA LEU A 35 -27.18 -20.07 -14.05
C LEU A 35 -27.83 -20.45 -15.38
N ASN A 36 -27.28 -21.45 -16.10
CA ASN A 36 -27.73 -21.86 -17.43
C ASN A 36 -27.96 -20.66 -18.38
N LEU A 37 -26.95 -19.79 -18.51
CA LEU A 37 -27.06 -18.56 -19.29
C LEU A 37 -27.36 -18.85 -20.77
N THR A 38 -28.28 -18.09 -21.37
CA THR A 38 -28.43 -18.08 -22.84
C THR A 38 -27.19 -17.49 -23.50
N VAL A 39 -27.05 -17.70 -24.81
CA VAL A 39 -25.94 -17.13 -25.58
C VAL A 39 -25.95 -15.60 -25.48
N GLU A 40 -27.13 -14.97 -25.58
CA GLU A 40 -27.27 -13.52 -25.47
C GLU A 40 -26.95 -12.99 -24.06
N GLN A 41 -27.33 -13.73 -23.02
CA GLN A 41 -26.97 -13.39 -21.64
C GLN A 41 -25.46 -13.49 -21.44
N ALA A 42 -24.85 -14.58 -21.90
CA ALA A 42 -23.41 -14.80 -21.78
C ALA A 42 -22.58 -13.78 -22.56
N GLU A 43 -23.03 -13.33 -23.74
CA GLU A 43 -22.37 -12.25 -24.49
C GLU A 43 -22.38 -10.94 -23.68
N LYS A 44 -23.49 -10.61 -23.00
CA LYS A 44 -23.56 -9.42 -22.15
C LYS A 44 -22.68 -9.52 -20.90
N VAL A 45 -22.60 -10.71 -20.29
CA VAL A 45 -21.67 -10.98 -19.19
C VAL A 45 -20.21 -10.85 -19.65
N LEU A 46 -19.87 -11.35 -20.84
CA LEU A 46 -18.52 -11.20 -21.42
C LEU A 46 -18.14 -9.72 -21.57
N ARG A 47 -19.06 -8.87 -22.04
CA ARG A 47 -18.83 -7.42 -22.11
C ARG A 47 -18.55 -6.81 -20.74
N TYR A 48 -19.27 -7.26 -19.71
CA TYR A 48 -19.01 -6.86 -18.31
C TYR A 48 -17.61 -7.29 -17.86
N GLU A 49 -17.21 -8.54 -18.10
CA GLU A 49 -15.89 -9.04 -17.71
C GLU A 49 -14.77 -8.24 -18.40
N ASN A 50 -14.95 -7.91 -19.69
CA ASN A 50 -14.02 -7.06 -20.43
C ASN A 50 -13.95 -5.63 -19.90
N MET A 51 -15.06 -5.05 -19.43
CA MET A 51 -15.06 -3.74 -18.78
C MET A 51 -14.33 -3.79 -17.44
N LYS A 52 -14.54 -4.85 -16.66
CA LYS A 52 -13.87 -5.06 -15.37
C LYS A 52 -12.35 -5.25 -15.53
N GLU A 53 -11.94 -5.99 -16.54
CA GLU A 53 -10.53 -6.29 -16.83
C GLU A 53 -9.81 -5.15 -17.57
N SER A 54 -10.50 -4.04 -17.86
CA SER A 54 -9.86 -2.86 -18.45
C SER A 54 -8.80 -2.32 -17.50
N TYR A 55 -7.53 -2.48 -17.90
CA TYR A 55 -6.39 -2.17 -17.04
C TYR A 55 -6.35 -0.69 -16.64
N SER A 56 -6.48 -0.42 -15.35
CA SER A 56 -6.12 0.87 -14.74
C SER A 56 -4.96 0.67 -13.77
N ARG A 57 -3.98 1.57 -13.81
CA ARG A 57 -2.85 1.58 -12.87
C ARG A 57 -3.25 2.11 -11.49
N THR A 58 -4.34 2.87 -11.42
CA THR A 58 -4.73 3.65 -10.23
C THR A 58 -6.02 3.17 -9.60
N ASP A 59 -6.93 2.62 -10.41
CA ASP A 59 -8.29 2.33 -10.00
C ASP A 59 -8.58 0.84 -10.16
N MET A 60 -8.33 0.09 -9.10
CA MET A 60 -8.68 -1.32 -9.00
C MET A 60 -9.90 -1.48 -8.11
N PHE A 61 -10.83 -2.38 -8.49
CA PHE A 61 -11.94 -2.76 -7.62
C PHE A 61 -11.44 -3.55 -6.40
N SER A 62 -12.10 -3.36 -5.26
CA SER A 62 -12.09 -4.34 -4.19
C SER A 62 -13.03 -5.50 -4.51
N ALA A 63 -12.84 -6.66 -3.88
CA ALA A 63 -13.75 -7.80 -4.04
C ALA A 63 -15.22 -7.42 -3.79
N TRP A 64 -15.47 -6.55 -2.79
CA TRP A 64 -16.81 -6.04 -2.48
C TRP A 64 -17.40 -5.22 -3.62
N GLU A 65 -16.62 -4.30 -4.17
CA GLU A 65 -17.07 -3.46 -5.29
C GLU A 65 -17.23 -4.29 -6.57
N GLU A 66 -16.39 -5.31 -6.79
CA GLU A 66 -16.58 -6.26 -7.90
C GLU A 66 -17.93 -6.96 -7.78
N TRP A 67 -18.28 -7.47 -6.60
CA TRP A 67 -19.58 -8.11 -6.39
C TRP A 67 -20.76 -7.15 -6.49
N ASP A 68 -20.62 -5.92 -6.00
CA ASP A 68 -21.68 -4.92 -6.11
C ASP A 68 -21.90 -4.50 -7.58
N PHE A 69 -20.80 -4.37 -8.35
CA PHE A 69 -20.87 -4.09 -9.78
C PHE A 69 -21.45 -5.27 -10.56
N GLU A 70 -20.98 -6.50 -10.31
CA GLU A 70 -21.53 -7.73 -10.91
C GLU A 70 -23.03 -7.87 -10.62
N TYR A 71 -23.44 -7.62 -9.36
CA TYR A 71 -24.84 -7.68 -8.96
C TYR A 71 -25.69 -6.69 -9.75
N SER A 72 -25.21 -5.45 -9.92
CA SER A 72 -25.94 -4.42 -10.67
C SER A 72 -26.17 -4.82 -12.13
N VAL A 73 -25.18 -5.46 -12.76
CA VAL A 73 -25.29 -5.97 -14.13
C VAL A 73 -26.23 -7.16 -14.17
N PHE A 74 -26.08 -8.12 -13.26
CA PHE A 74 -26.83 -9.38 -13.28
C PHE A 74 -28.31 -9.18 -12.99
N GLN A 75 -28.65 -8.17 -12.18
CA GLN A 75 -30.04 -7.79 -11.90
C GLN A 75 -30.83 -7.40 -13.18
N GLU A 76 -30.16 -6.84 -14.19
CA GLU A 76 -30.78 -6.49 -15.47
C GLU A 76 -30.81 -7.65 -16.48
N LEU A 77 -29.93 -8.65 -16.29
CA LEU A 77 -29.70 -9.73 -17.26
C LEU A 77 -30.46 -11.02 -16.93
N LEU A 78 -30.54 -11.35 -15.65
CA LEU A 78 -31.00 -12.64 -15.17
C LEU A 78 -32.49 -12.60 -14.83
N ASN A 79 -33.18 -13.72 -15.03
CA ASN A 79 -34.54 -13.88 -14.51
C ASN A 79 -34.53 -14.15 -12.99
N GLU A 80 -35.71 -14.13 -12.36
CA GLU A 80 -35.83 -14.29 -10.91
C GLU A 80 -35.20 -15.58 -10.38
N HIS A 81 -35.40 -16.72 -11.06
CA HIS A 81 -34.82 -17.99 -10.63
C HIS A 81 -33.29 -17.99 -10.73
N GLN A 82 -32.75 -17.47 -11.85
CA GLN A 82 -31.31 -17.30 -12.03
C GLN A 82 -30.72 -16.35 -10.97
N MET A 83 -31.43 -15.27 -10.63
CA MET A 83 -30.98 -14.33 -9.59
C MET A 83 -30.90 -14.97 -8.21
N VAL A 84 -31.84 -15.85 -7.84
CA VAL A 84 -31.77 -16.59 -6.57
C VAL A 84 -30.53 -17.49 -6.54
N GLN A 85 -30.26 -18.23 -7.63
CA GLN A 85 -29.07 -19.07 -7.73
C GLN A 85 -27.76 -18.25 -7.67
N TYR A 86 -27.74 -17.09 -8.32
CA TYR A 86 -26.61 -16.17 -8.29
C TYR A 86 -26.36 -15.63 -6.87
N GLN A 87 -27.41 -15.16 -6.19
CA GLN A 87 -27.32 -14.65 -4.82
C GLN A 87 -26.81 -15.70 -3.84
N GLN A 88 -27.25 -16.96 -3.98
CA GLN A 88 -26.74 -18.07 -3.17
C GLN A 88 -25.23 -18.26 -3.38
N ARG A 89 -24.79 -18.36 -4.64
CA ARG A 89 -23.35 -18.50 -4.98
C ARG A 89 -22.51 -17.35 -4.43
N ILE A 90 -22.96 -16.11 -4.63
CA ILE A 90 -22.24 -14.93 -4.14
C ILE A 90 -22.23 -14.89 -2.61
N GLY A 91 -23.30 -15.34 -1.95
CA GLY A 91 -23.31 -15.52 -0.49
C GLY A 91 -22.22 -16.48 -0.02
N GLU A 92 -22.10 -17.64 -0.66
CA GLU A 92 -21.04 -18.63 -0.37
C GLU A 92 -19.63 -18.06 -0.62
N MET A 93 -19.43 -17.35 -1.74
CA MET A 93 -18.15 -16.71 -2.05
C MET A 93 -17.78 -15.60 -1.06
N LYS A 94 -18.75 -14.77 -0.65
CA LYS A 94 -18.57 -13.74 0.38
C LYS A 94 -18.16 -14.37 1.70
N GLU A 95 -18.79 -15.46 2.10
CA GLU A 95 -18.47 -16.14 3.36
C GLU A 95 -17.07 -16.75 3.33
N MET A 96 -16.68 -17.42 2.24
CA MET A 96 -15.31 -17.93 2.06
C MET A 96 -14.27 -16.80 2.10
N HIS A 97 -14.56 -15.65 1.49
CA HIS A 97 -13.68 -14.50 1.53
C HIS A 97 -13.55 -13.92 2.94
N ILE A 98 -14.66 -13.82 3.69
CA ILE A 98 -14.64 -13.37 5.09
C ILE A 98 -13.78 -14.29 5.94
N VAL A 99 -13.94 -15.61 5.82
CA VAL A 99 -13.10 -16.59 6.51
C VAL A 99 -11.63 -16.38 6.17
N SER A 100 -11.31 -16.22 4.88
CA SER A 100 -9.94 -15.96 4.43
C SER A 100 -9.36 -14.66 5.01
N LEU A 101 -10.13 -13.58 5.05
CA LEU A 101 -9.72 -12.31 5.67
C LEU A 101 -9.41 -12.48 7.17
N ILE A 102 -10.25 -13.23 7.90
CA ILE A 102 -10.05 -13.49 9.34
C ILE A 102 -8.82 -14.37 9.57
N GLU A 103 -8.60 -15.40 8.75
CA GLU A 103 -7.40 -16.25 8.84
C GLU A 103 -6.13 -15.45 8.57
N GLN A 104 -6.13 -14.62 7.51
CA GLN A 104 -5.03 -13.70 7.22
C GLN A 104 -4.81 -12.71 8.37
N ASP A 105 -5.86 -12.10 8.91
CA ASP A 105 -5.75 -11.16 10.03
C ASP A 105 -5.13 -11.81 11.27
N ASN A 106 -5.47 -13.07 11.55
CA ASN A 106 -4.86 -13.81 12.65
C ASN A 106 -3.35 -14.05 12.45
N SER A 107 -2.88 -14.20 11.22
CA SER A 107 -1.44 -14.29 10.91
C SER A 107 -0.69 -12.96 11.18
N HIS A 108 -1.41 -11.82 11.19
CA HIS A 108 -0.83 -10.51 11.48
C HIS A 108 -0.51 -10.27 12.97
N LYS A 109 -0.88 -11.18 13.89
CA LYS A 109 -0.59 -11.03 15.33
C LYS A 109 0.89 -10.86 15.62
N ILE A 110 1.75 -11.63 14.95
CA ILE A 110 3.20 -11.56 15.13
C ILE A 110 3.74 -10.19 14.68
N TRP A 111 3.29 -9.72 13.53
CA TRP A 111 3.63 -8.39 13.01
C TRP A 111 3.17 -7.26 13.92
N LEU A 112 2.01 -7.41 14.55
CA LEU A 112 1.50 -6.46 15.53
C LEU A 112 2.43 -6.36 16.75
N GLU A 113 2.82 -7.49 17.33
CA GLU A 113 3.73 -7.52 18.49
C GLU A 113 5.13 -7.00 18.13
N GLN A 114 5.64 -7.37 16.95
CA GLN A 114 6.89 -6.83 16.41
C GLN A 114 6.86 -5.29 16.32
N THR A 115 5.74 -4.73 15.83
CA THR A 115 5.57 -3.28 15.66
C THR A 115 5.45 -2.57 17.00
N ARG A 116 4.77 -3.18 17.98
CA ARG A 116 4.67 -2.65 19.35
C ARG A 116 6.04 -2.52 20.01
N GLU A 117 6.83 -3.59 19.97
CA GLU A 117 8.18 -3.58 20.54
C GLU A 117 9.09 -2.55 19.86
N LYS A 118 8.93 -2.36 18.54
CA LYS A 118 9.60 -1.28 17.81
C LYS A 118 9.20 0.10 18.33
N ILE A 119 7.89 0.37 18.47
CA ILE A 119 7.39 1.65 18.98
C ILE A 119 7.89 1.91 20.39
N ASP A 120 7.89 0.91 21.26
CA ASP A 120 8.39 1.05 22.64
C ASP A 120 9.85 1.49 22.66
N TYR A 121 10.71 0.83 21.87
CA TYR A 121 12.11 1.25 21.74
C TYR A 121 12.26 2.67 21.17
N LEU A 122 11.48 3.03 20.15
CA LEU A 122 11.51 4.37 19.58
C LEU A 122 11.14 5.42 20.63
N LYS A 123 10.04 5.22 21.37
CA LYS A 123 9.53 6.16 22.37
C LYS A 123 10.42 6.25 23.60
N MET A 124 10.89 5.13 24.11
CA MET A 124 11.56 5.07 25.42
C MET A 124 13.08 5.25 25.31
N THR A 125 13.68 4.89 24.16
CA THR A 125 15.13 4.84 24.01
C THR A 125 15.63 5.76 22.92
N LEU A 126 15.23 5.53 21.67
CA LEU A 126 15.88 6.17 20.52
C LEU A 126 15.53 7.67 20.43
N VAL A 127 14.24 8.03 20.38
CA VAL A 127 13.81 9.43 20.22
C VAL A 127 14.31 10.29 21.38
N PRO A 128 14.18 9.89 22.66
CA PRO A 128 14.77 10.64 23.77
C PRO A 128 16.28 10.84 23.61
N SER A 129 17.03 9.79 23.23
CA SER A 129 18.49 9.90 23.06
C SER A 129 18.90 10.91 21.99
N ILE A 130 18.04 11.15 20.99
CA ILE A 130 18.28 12.15 19.94
C ILE A 130 17.86 13.54 20.41
N VAL A 131 16.65 13.68 20.95
CA VAL A 131 16.04 14.98 21.25
C VAL A 131 16.76 15.72 22.37
N PHE A 132 17.24 14.99 23.37
CA PHE A 132 17.92 15.58 24.53
C PHE A 132 19.43 15.77 24.32
N ASP A 133 19.97 15.38 23.16
CA ASP A 133 21.38 15.58 22.82
C ASP A 133 21.64 16.96 22.21
N GLN A 134 22.80 17.55 22.51
CA GLN A 134 23.18 18.88 22.00
C GLN A 134 23.34 18.90 20.47
N SER A 135 23.70 17.76 19.86
CA SER A 135 23.84 17.60 18.41
C SER A 135 22.54 17.87 17.66
N HIS A 136 21.39 17.63 18.31
CA HIS A 136 20.08 17.92 17.69
C HIS A 136 19.77 19.41 17.60
N MET A 137 20.13 20.18 18.63
CA MET A 137 20.04 21.64 18.56
C MET A 137 20.95 22.18 17.45
N VAL A 138 22.19 21.68 17.35
CA VAL A 138 23.14 22.08 16.29
C VAL A 138 22.60 21.75 14.90
N LEU A 139 21.96 20.60 14.71
CA LEU A 139 21.35 20.20 13.44
C LEU A 139 20.32 21.23 12.94
N SER A 140 19.48 21.71 13.86
CA SER A 140 18.37 22.62 13.56
C SER A 140 18.79 24.06 13.29
N LEU A 141 19.91 24.51 13.88
CA LEU A 141 20.41 25.88 13.76
C LEU A 141 21.11 26.17 12.42
N ILE A 142 21.57 25.12 11.74
CA ILE A 142 22.39 25.23 10.51
C ILE A 142 21.52 25.39 9.26
N VAL A 143 20.27 24.93 9.30
CA VAL A 143 19.31 25.12 8.22
C VAL A 143 18.40 26.31 8.56
N ASP A 144 17.99 27.04 7.54
CA ASP A 144 17.01 28.11 7.70
C ASP A 144 15.75 27.55 8.37
N ARG A 145 15.52 27.97 9.62
CA ARG A 145 14.44 27.47 10.47
C ARG A 145 13.08 27.57 9.78
N SER A 146 12.83 28.64 9.02
CA SER A 146 11.57 28.82 8.30
C SER A 146 11.34 27.74 7.24
N LYS A 147 12.41 27.25 6.60
CA LYS A 147 12.35 26.15 5.62
C LYS A 147 12.13 24.81 6.30
N ILE A 148 12.73 24.57 7.46
CA ILE A 148 12.49 23.36 8.25
C ILE A 148 11.05 23.34 8.78
N ASP A 149 10.56 24.46 9.32
CA ASP A 149 9.18 24.58 9.78
C ASP A 149 8.18 24.35 8.62
N TYR A 150 8.49 24.87 7.43
CA TYR A 150 7.73 24.58 6.20
C TYR A 150 7.74 23.08 5.86
N LEU A 151 8.90 22.41 5.88
CA LEU A 151 8.99 20.98 5.60
C LEU A 151 8.25 20.14 6.64
N ARG A 152 8.33 20.49 7.93
CA ARG A 152 7.57 19.81 9.01
C ARG A 152 6.06 19.98 8.84
N ALA A 153 5.59 21.16 8.43
CA ALA A 153 4.17 21.38 8.15
C ALA A 153 3.68 20.51 6.98
N ASN A 154 4.48 20.37 5.92
CA ASN A 154 4.17 19.48 4.80
C ASN A 154 4.25 18.01 5.21
N TYR A 155 5.24 17.62 6.02
CA TYR A 155 5.34 16.27 6.55
C TYR A 155 4.12 15.89 7.40
N ARG A 156 3.62 16.82 8.23
CA ARG A 156 2.38 16.63 8.97
C ARG A 156 1.18 16.39 8.05
N THR A 157 1.08 17.14 6.95
CA THR A 157 0.02 16.96 5.93
C THR A 157 0.11 15.57 5.30
N PHE A 158 1.31 15.16 4.90
CA PHE A 158 1.60 13.82 4.42
C PHE A 158 1.19 12.72 5.42
N LEU A 159 1.50 12.87 6.71
CA LEU A 159 1.09 11.93 7.75
C LEU A 159 -0.44 11.82 7.88
N HIS A 160 -1.17 12.95 7.78
CA HIS A 160 -2.63 12.93 7.80
C HIS A 160 -3.22 12.21 6.58
N GLU A 161 -2.66 12.45 5.39
CA GLU A 161 -3.08 11.76 4.16
C GLU A 161 -2.81 10.26 4.23
N GLN A 162 -1.63 9.86 4.71
CA GLN A 162 -1.30 8.44 4.91
C GLN A 162 -2.28 7.76 5.87
N ARG A 163 -2.57 8.37 7.03
CA ARG A 163 -3.54 7.81 7.98
C ARG A 163 -4.93 7.67 7.35
N LYS A 164 -5.38 8.69 6.61
CA LYS A 164 -6.65 8.64 5.89
C LYS A 164 -6.66 7.51 4.87
N LYS A 165 -5.59 7.35 4.09
CA LYS A 165 -5.43 6.27 3.12
C LYS A 165 -5.49 4.90 3.78
N ILE A 166 -4.79 4.69 4.90
CA ILE A 166 -4.84 3.43 5.67
C ILE A 166 -6.29 3.08 6.04
N LEU A 167 -7.05 4.06 6.55
CA LEU A 167 -8.45 3.85 6.96
C LEU A 167 -9.36 3.56 5.77
N VAL A 168 -9.28 4.36 4.70
CA VAL A 168 -10.09 4.20 3.49
C VAL A 168 -9.82 2.84 2.85
N ASP A 169 -8.56 2.50 2.62
CA ASP A 169 -8.17 1.23 2.01
C ASP A 169 -8.64 0.06 2.90
N HIS A 170 -8.48 0.15 4.23
CA HIS A 170 -8.95 -0.90 5.12
C HIS A 170 -10.45 -1.15 5.02
N PHE A 171 -11.29 -0.12 5.17
CA PHE A 171 -12.74 -0.30 5.12
C PHE A 171 -13.26 -0.64 3.72
N ARG A 172 -12.52 -0.26 2.67
CA ARG A 172 -12.82 -0.64 1.29
C ARG A 172 -12.57 -2.11 1.04
N PHE A 173 -11.39 -2.63 1.41
CA PHE A 173 -10.98 -4.00 1.07
C PHE A 173 -11.35 -5.03 2.14
N ASN A 174 -11.27 -4.69 3.42
CA ASN A 174 -11.39 -5.64 4.52
C ASN A 174 -12.67 -5.48 5.37
N LYS A 175 -13.41 -4.38 5.18
CA LYS A 175 -14.57 -4.01 6.00
C LYS A 175 -14.21 -4.02 7.50
N THR A 176 -14.83 -4.88 8.29
CA THR A 176 -14.57 -5.05 9.73
C THR A 176 -13.86 -6.37 10.05
N TYR A 177 -13.46 -7.15 9.04
CA TYR A 177 -13.02 -8.53 9.20
C TYR A 177 -11.52 -8.69 9.47
N ALA A 178 -10.73 -7.61 9.36
CA ALA A 178 -9.27 -7.66 9.59
C ALA A 178 -8.74 -6.59 10.59
N PRO A 179 -9.28 -6.53 11.83
CA PRO A 179 -8.92 -5.49 12.79
C PRO A 179 -7.45 -5.49 13.22
N ILE A 180 -6.78 -6.65 13.26
CA ILE A 180 -5.36 -6.75 13.67
C ILE A 180 -4.46 -6.09 12.62
N GLN A 181 -4.75 -6.30 11.34
CA GLN A 181 -4.06 -5.69 10.21
C GLN A 181 -4.26 -4.17 10.23
N LEU A 182 -5.48 -3.67 10.49
CA LEU A 182 -5.73 -2.23 10.63
C LEU A 182 -4.83 -1.64 11.74
N LYS A 183 -4.86 -2.26 12.91
CA LYS A 183 -4.09 -1.83 14.07
C LYS A 183 -2.58 -1.84 13.80
N SER A 184 -2.08 -2.91 13.21
CA SER A 184 -0.67 -3.03 12.81
C SER A 184 -0.26 -1.92 11.83
N ARG A 185 -1.09 -1.61 10.81
CA ARG A 185 -0.82 -0.51 9.87
C ARG A 185 -0.84 0.87 10.55
N LEU A 186 -1.78 1.11 11.44
CA LEU A 186 -1.85 2.37 12.19
C LEU A 186 -0.69 2.54 13.17
N LEU A 187 -0.21 1.45 13.78
CA LEU A 187 1.02 1.47 14.57
C LEU A 187 2.26 1.72 13.68
N GLY A 188 2.33 1.11 12.50
CA GLY A 188 3.37 1.41 11.51
C GLY A 188 3.39 2.90 11.13
N HIS A 189 2.23 3.50 10.89
CA HIS A 189 2.07 4.95 10.69
C HIS A 189 2.54 5.76 11.90
N TYR A 190 2.19 5.34 13.12
CA TYR A 190 2.65 6.00 14.34
C TYR A 190 4.18 5.92 14.50
N ALA A 191 4.81 4.82 14.09
CA ALA A 191 6.28 4.73 14.04
C ALA A 191 6.88 5.79 13.11
N SER A 192 6.26 6.08 11.96
CA SER A 192 6.66 7.19 11.08
C SER A 192 6.41 8.58 11.68
N CYS A 193 5.47 8.71 12.63
CA CYS A 193 5.28 9.94 13.40
C CYS A 193 6.40 10.16 14.42
N LEU A 194 6.95 9.07 14.99
CA LEU A 194 8.06 9.10 15.95
C LEU A 194 9.41 9.31 15.27
N ILE A 195 9.67 8.57 14.19
CA ILE A 195 10.87 8.69 13.37
C ILE A 195 10.42 8.94 11.94
N PRO A 196 10.59 10.17 11.42
CA PRO A 196 10.13 10.50 10.08
C PRO A 196 10.73 9.60 9.02
N ASP A 197 9.89 9.12 8.10
CA ASP A 197 10.30 8.44 6.87
C ASP A 197 10.48 9.49 5.75
N TYR A 198 11.70 10.02 5.62
CA TYR A 198 12.00 11.03 4.61
C TYR A 198 11.88 10.48 3.18
N LEU A 199 12.23 9.22 2.93
CA LEU A 199 12.16 8.63 1.59
C LEU A 199 10.71 8.54 1.12
N ALA A 200 9.81 8.07 1.98
CA ALA A 200 8.38 8.05 1.66
C ALA A 200 7.82 9.46 1.45
N PHE A 201 8.28 10.44 2.23
CA PHE A 201 7.89 11.85 2.07
C PHE A 201 8.43 12.45 0.77
N GLU A 202 9.69 12.20 0.41
CA GLU A 202 10.34 12.70 -0.81
C GLU A 202 9.57 12.26 -2.07
N ASN A 203 9.06 11.03 -2.07
CA ASN A 203 8.19 10.51 -3.14
C ASN A 203 6.81 11.16 -3.19
N TRP A 204 6.34 11.77 -2.11
CA TRP A 204 5.06 12.47 -2.03
C TRP A 204 5.16 13.96 -2.37
N MET A 205 6.34 14.58 -2.19
CA MET A 205 6.52 16.02 -2.33
C MET A 205 6.13 16.54 -3.73
N ASP A 206 5.42 17.67 -3.73
CA ASP A 206 5.27 18.54 -4.89
C ASP A 206 6.57 19.30 -5.22
N GLU A 207 6.61 19.95 -6.38
CA GLU A 207 7.81 20.67 -6.85
C GLU A 207 8.30 21.75 -5.86
N PRO A 208 7.45 22.63 -5.29
CA PRO A 208 7.88 23.60 -4.30
C PRO A 208 8.50 22.94 -3.05
N THR A 209 7.89 21.89 -2.51
CA THR A 209 8.40 21.22 -1.32
C THR A 209 9.72 20.51 -1.60
N ARG A 210 9.84 19.89 -2.78
CA ARG A 210 11.09 19.26 -3.23
C ARG A 210 12.22 20.29 -3.37
N ALA A 211 11.95 21.49 -3.87
CA ALA A 211 12.95 22.55 -3.96
C ALA A 211 13.47 22.99 -2.57
N VAL A 212 12.58 23.09 -1.57
CA VAL A 212 12.96 23.40 -0.19
C VAL A 212 13.75 22.25 0.44
N ALA A 213 13.34 21.00 0.21
CA ALA A 213 14.05 19.81 0.68
C ALA A 213 15.46 19.71 0.07
N ALA A 214 15.60 19.97 -1.23
CA ALA A 214 16.89 20.00 -1.92
C ALA A 214 17.82 21.08 -1.35
N PHE A 215 17.28 22.26 -1.03
CA PHE A 215 18.05 23.30 -0.33
C PHE A 215 18.56 22.82 1.02
N ALA A 216 17.72 22.17 1.83
CA ALA A 216 18.12 21.63 3.13
C ALA A 216 19.19 20.51 2.97
N LYS A 217 18.97 19.60 2.02
CA LYS A 217 19.89 18.50 1.67
C LYS A 217 21.29 19.02 1.28
N ALA A 218 21.36 20.07 0.48
CA ALA A 218 22.62 20.70 0.07
C ALA A 218 23.39 21.37 1.23
N LYS A 219 22.74 21.64 2.37
CA LYS A 219 23.37 22.22 3.57
C LYS A 219 23.91 21.15 4.53
N LEU A 220 23.49 19.90 4.41
CA LEU A 220 23.92 18.81 5.29
C LEU A 220 25.43 18.51 5.22
N PRO A 221 26.12 18.53 4.05
CA PRO A 221 27.54 18.20 3.98
C PRO A 221 28.48 19.19 4.68
N ARG A 222 28.00 20.39 5.08
CA ARG A 222 28.82 21.44 5.71
C ARG A 222 28.95 21.29 7.24
N ARG A 223 28.72 20.09 7.77
CA ARG A 223 28.61 19.81 9.22
C ARG A 223 29.94 19.42 9.85
N SER A 224 30.08 19.66 11.16
CA SER A 224 31.17 19.09 11.95
C SER A 224 31.06 17.56 11.96
N SER A 225 32.21 16.87 11.93
CA SER A 225 32.27 15.41 11.96
C SER A 225 31.48 14.83 13.15
N GLU A 226 31.54 15.48 14.30
CA GLU A 226 30.89 15.06 15.55
C GLU A 226 29.36 14.93 15.44
N VAL A 227 28.68 15.88 14.78
CA VAL A 227 27.21 15.82 14.61
C VAL A 227 26.83 14.70 13.65
N CYS A 228 27.58 14.53 12.56
CA CYS A 228 27.33 13.44 11.62
C CYS A 228 27.58 12.06 12.28
N GLU A 229 28.67 11.92 13.04
CA GLU A 229 29.02 10.70 13.77
C GLU A 229 27.94 10.32 14.79
N PHE A 230 27.43 11.30 15.55
CA PHE A 230 26.32 11.07 16.50
C PHE A 230 25.11 10.45 15.79
N TYR A 231 24.65 11.06 14.70
CA TYR A 231 23.47 10.57 13.99
C TYR A 231 23.71 9.23 13.30
N GLN A 232 24.91 8.99 12.77
CA GLN A 232 25.27 7.69 12.21
C GLN A 232 25.27 6.60 13.28
N GLU A 233 25.72 6.89 14.50
CA GLU A 233 25.64 5.94 15.61
C GLU A 233 24.18 5.61 15.96
N ARG A 234 23.30 6.61 16.04
CA ARG A 234 21.86 6.40 16.28
C ARG A 234 21.22 5.54 15.18
N LEU A 235 21.62 5.74 13.92
CA LEU A 235 21.16 4.90 12.80
C LEU A 235 21.65 3.45 12.96
N ARG A 236 22.92 3.24 13.33
CA ARG A 236 23.47 1.90 13.60
C ARG A 236 22.72 1.20 14.73
N GLU A 237 22.45 1.89 15.83
CA GLU A 237 21.67 1.33 16.95
C GLU A 237 20.27 0.91 16.52
N LEU A 238 19.56 1.76 15.76
CA LEU A 238 18.23 1.44 15.23
C LEU A 238 18.25 0.21 14.31
N LYS A 239 19.27 0.09 13.46
CA LYS A 239 19.44 -1.08 12.58
C LYS A 239 19.71 -2.36 13.37
N LEU A 240 20.64 -2.31 14.33
CA LEU A 240 20.95 -3.43 15.20
C LEU A 240 19.71 -3.91 15.96
N PHE A 241 18.93 -2.98 16.48
CA PHE A 241 17.68 -3.29 17.16
C PHE A 241 16.64 -3.89 16.19
N SER A 242 16.50 -3.33 14.99
CA SER A 242 15.60 -3.85 13.96
C SER A 242 15.97 -5.28 13.55
N ASP A 243 17.25 -5.59 13.41
CA ASP A 243 17.76 -6.93 13.14
C ASP A 243 17.50 -7.90 14.28
N GLN A 244 17.63 -7.46 15.53
CA GLN A 244 17.32 -8.27 16.71
C GLN A 244 15.84 -8.62 16.79
N ILE A 245 14.96 -7.62 16.63
CA ILE A 245 13.52 -7.82 16.55
C ILE A 245 13.18 -8.76 15.38
N PHE A 246 13.73 -8.51 14.19
CA PHE A 246 13.49 -9.37 13.04
C PHE A 246 13.86 -10.82 13.35
N LYS A 247 15.07 -11.08 13.88
CA LYS A 247 15.49 -12.44 14.28
C LYS A 247 14.61 -13.07 15.35
N LYS A 248 14.08 -12.27 16.28
CA LYS A 248 13.16 -12.73 17.34
C LYS A 248 11.83 -13.25 16.77
N TYR A 249 11.25 -12.54 15.80
CA TYR A 249 9.92 -12.88 15.25
C TYR A 249 9.97 -13.69 13.95
N TYR A 250 11.07 -13.66 13.19
CA TYR A 250 11.21 -14.32 11.89
C TYR A 250 11.00 -15.84 11.94
N ARG A 251 11.35 -16.49 13.07
CA ARG A 251 11.13 -17.94 13.25
C ARG A 251 9.65 -18.34 13.30
N HIS A 252 8.75 -17.36 13.37
CA HIS A 252 7.31 -17.58 13.46
C HIS A 252 6.56 -17.18 12.17
N ILE A 253 7.27 -16.76 11.13
CA ILE A 253 6.68 -16.40 9.84
C ILE A 253 6.76 -17.62 8.92
N GLU A 254 5.65 -18.34 8.76
CA GLU A 254 5.51 -19.40 7.76
C GLU A 254 5.03 -18.80 6.42
N GLY A 255 5.79 -18.96 5.33
CA GLY A 255 5.39 -18.49 3.99
C GLY A 255 6.53 -18.13 3.04
N TRP A 256 6.16 -17.71 1.81
CA TRP A 256 7.11 -17.14 0.84
C TRP A 256 7.68 -15.83 1.39
N SER A 257 8.98 -15.79 1.64
CA SER A 257 9.70 -14.58 2.02
C SER A 257 9.74 -13.61 0.83
N VAL A 258 9.25 -12.39 1.03
CA VAL A 258 9.39 -11.29 0.06
C VAL A 258 10.87 -10.89 0.00
N TRP A 259 11.35 -10.63 -1.22
CA TRP A 259 12.67 -10.06 -1.46
C TRP A 259 12.86 -8.80 -0.63
N VAL A 260 13.89 -8.78 0.23
CA VAL A 260 14.34 -7.54 0.87
C VAL A 260 14.84 -6.66 -0.27
N ALA A 261 14.25 -5.47 -0.43
CA ALA A 261 14.73 -4.50 -1.40
C ALA A 261 16.23 -4.26 -1.17
N ASP A 262 17.00 -4.13 -2.25
CA ASP A 262 18.43 -3.87 -2.13
C ASP A 262 18.65 -2.65 -1.22
N PRO A 263 19.59 -2.74 -0.27
CA PRO A 263 19.86 -1.63 0.63
C PRO A 263 20.27 -0.40 -0.19
N LEU A 264 19.78 0.77 0.22
CA LEU A 264 20.23 2.03 -0.36
C LEU A 264 21.76 2.15 -0.24
N PRO A 265 22.41 2.84 -1.19
CA PRO A 265 23.79 3.25 -1.01
C PRO A 265 23.97 3.97 0.35
N GLU A 266 25.06 3.67 1.06
CA GLU A 266 25.29 4.16 2.43
C GLU A 266 25.21 5.70 2.54
N GLU A 267 25.70 6.42 1.51
CA GLU A 267 25.62 7.88 1.46
C GLU A 267 24.18 8.39 1.35
N GLU A 268 23.36 7.74 0.53
CA GLU A 268 21.96 8.10 0.35
C GLU A 268 21.15 7.81 1.62
N GLU A 269 21.38 6.66 2.24
CA GLU A 269 20.75 6.29 3.50
C GLU A 269 21.13 7.25 4.64
N SER A 270 22.41 7.57 4.78
CA SER A 270 22.90 8.54 5.74
C SER A 270 22.26 9.91 5.52
N THR A 271 22.15 10.34 4.26
CA THR A 271 21.51 11.62 3.91
C THR A 271 20.02 11.62 4.24
N ASN A 272 19.30 10.55 3.91
CA ASN A 272 17.89 10.39 4.21
C ASN A 272 17.64 10.36 5.72
N TRP A 273 18.48 9.67 6.47
CA TRP A 273 18.44 9.67 7.93
C TRP A 273 18.60 11.09 8.50
N LEU A 274 19.59 11.84 8.04
CA LEU A 274 19.79 13.22 8.48
C LEU A 274 18.61 14.14 8.14
N MET A 275 17.96 13.92 6.99
CA MET A 275 16.74 14.62 6.63
C MET A 275 15.58 14.22 7.54
N SER A 276 15.41 12.94 7.86
CA SER A 276 14.43 12.48 8.86
C SER A 276 14.64 13.16 10.22
N MET A 277 15.89 13.34 10.65
CA MET A 277 16.21 14.01 11.92
C MET A 277 15.87 15.50 11.92
N LEU A 278 15.94 16.17 10.76
CA LEU A 278 15.45 17.55 10.63
C LEU A 278 13.93 17.63 10.78
N LEU A 279 13.21 16.60 10.32
CA LEU A 279 11.77 16.48 10.43
C LEU A 279 11.31 15.93 11.78
N LEU A 280 12.20 15.62 12.71
CA LEU A 280 11.81 15.03 13.99
C LEU A 280 10.91 16.00 14.79
N ASP A 281 9.79 15.48 15.31
CA ASP A 281 8.86 16.19 16.18
C ASP A 281 8.69 15.43 17.50
N VAL A 282 9.00 16.09 18.61
CA VAL A 282 9.03 15.49 19.95
C VAL A 282 7.67 15.00 20.43
N ASN A 283 6.59 15.56 19.87
CA ASN A 283 5.21 15.23 20.20
C ASN A 283 4.56 14.37 19.10
N ALA A 284 5.37 13.72 18.25
CA ALA A 284 4.92 12.87 17.16
C ALA A 284 3.82 13.54 16.30
N TYR A 285 3.97 14.84 16.02
CA TYR A 285 3.00 15.64 15.25
C TYR A 285 1.58 15.71 15.85
N GLY A 286 1.43 15.40 17.14
CA GLY A 286 0.15 15.35 17.85
C GLY A 286 -0.66 14.09 17.56
N PHE A 287 -0.03 13.03 17.05
CA PHE A 287 -0.66 11.72 16.93
C PHE A 287 -0.41 10.90 18.20
N ASP A 288 -1.42 10.12 18.59
CA ASP A 288 -1.35 9.18 19.70
C ASP A 288 -1.23 7.74 19.17
N PRO A 289 -0.60 6.83 19.94
CA PRO A 289 -0.63 5.41 19.63
C PRO A 289 -2.08 4.90 19.67
N ILE A 290 -2.37 3.92 18.83
CA ILE A 290 -3.66 3.23 18.84
C ILE A 290 -3.50 1.94 19.66
N ASP A 291 -4.18 1.88 20.80
CA ASP A 291 -4.06 0.82 21.80
C ASP A 291 -4.54 -0.56 21.36
#